data_AF-A0A7R9PH19-F1
#
_entry.id   AF-A0A7R9PH19-F1
#
_cell.length_a   1.000
_cell.length_b   1.000
_cell.length_c   1.000
_cell.angle_alpha   90.00
_cell.angle_beta   90.00
_cell.angle_gamma   90.00
#
_symmetry.space_group_name_H-M   'P 1'
#
loop_
_entity.id
_entity.type
_entity.pdbx_description
1 polymer ?
#
loop_
_entity_poly.entity_id
_entity_poly.type
_entity_poly.pdbx_seq_one_letter_code
_entity_poly.pdbx_strand_id
1 'polypeptide(L)'
;MSQMRKFIDLCQKSRTKNESVGIHCRMGRGRTGVMAACYLVHFLDQPPERAIINIRLMRPGSVETYEQEKAVVAYHDYLRRTKP
;
A
#
# COMPACT_ATOMS: atom_id res chain seq x y z
N MET A 1 10.92 -2.43 1.54
CA MET A 1 10.43 -2.19 2.92
C MET A 1 10.66 -0.77 3.45
N SER A 2 11.87 -0.18 3.38
CA SER A 2 12.12 1.17 3.93
C SER A 2 11.21 2.27 3.36
N GLN A 3 10.97 2.27 2.05
CA GLN A 3 10.08 3.23 1.39
C GLN A 3 8.61 3.09 1.83
N MET A 4 8.11 1.86 1.95
CA MET A 4 6.73 1.59 2.40
C MET A 4 6.51 2.08 3.83
N ARG A 5 7.46 1.86 4.74
CA ARG A 5 7.36 2.37 6.12
C ARG A 5 7.36 3.89 6.17
N LYS A 6 8.27 4.55 5.44
CA LYS A 6 8.30 6.01 5.34
C LYS A 6 6.98 6.57 4.79
N PHE A 7 6.43 5.91 3.78
CA PHE A 7 5.13 6.28 3.21
C PHE A 7 4.00 6.15 4.24
N ILE A 8 3.93 5.04 4.97
CA ILE A 8 2.88 4.82 5.97
C ILE A 8 3.00 5.76 7.17
N ASP A 9 4.22 6.06 7.62
CA ASP A 9 4.45 7.08 8.65
C ASP A 9 3.98 8.47 8.19
N LEU A 10 4.27 8.84 6.94
CA LEU A 10 3.73 10.07 6.35
C LEU A 10 2.20 10.05 6.31
N CYS A 11 1.59 8.95 5.87
CA CYS A 11 0.14 8.80 5.86
C CYS A 11 -0.47 8.93 7.26
N GLN A 12 0.14 8.33 8.28
CA GLN A 12 -0.32 8.45 9.67
C GLN A 12 -0.27 9.91 10.13
N LYS A 13 0.82 10.63 9.85
CA LYS A 13 0.97 12.06 10.19
C LYS A 13 -0.04 12.95 9.48
N SER A 14 -0.31 12.71 8.20
CA SER A 14 -1.34 13.45 7.47
C SER A 14 -2.75 13.14 7.99
N ARG A 15 -3.04 11.89 8.34
CA ARG A 15 -4.32 11.49 8.95
C ARG A 15 -4.57 12.21 10.28
N THR A 16 -3.56 12.36 11.14
CA THR A 16 -3.72 13.10 12.41
C THR A 16 -3.97 14.59 12.22
N LYS A 17 -3.59 15.14 11.06
CA LYS A 17 -3.82 16.54 10.68
C LYS A 17 -5.07 16.75 9.83
N ASN A 18 -5.83 15.69 9.55
CA ASN A 18 -6.96 15.69 8.62
C ASN A 18 -6.58 16.18 7.20
N GLU A 19 -5.37 15.84 6.74
CA GLU A 19 -4.85 16.19 5.42
C GLU A 19 -5.01 15.04 4.42
N SER A 20 -5.22 15.39 3.15
CA SER A 20 -5.23 14.44 2.03
C SER A 20 -3.80 14.11 1.58
N VAL A 21 -3.56 12.85 1.20
CA VAL A 21 -2.27 12.39 0.66
C VAL A 21 -2.40 12.02 -0.81
N GLY A 22 -1.66 12.73 -1.67
CA GLY A 22 -1.49 12.37 -3.07
C GLY A 22 -0.31 11.41 -3.26
N ILE A 23 -0.51 10.32 -4.00
CA ILE A 23 0.55 9.40 -4.42
C ILE A 23 0.59 9.24 -5.93
N HIS A 24 1.78 9.29 -6.51
CA HIS A 24 1.96 9.07 -7.94
C HIS A 24 3.29 8.37 -8.23
N CYS A 25 3.39 7.85 -9.45
CA CYS A 25 4.65 7.46 -10.07
C CYS A 25 4.65 8.07 -11.47
N ARG A 26 5.34 7.48 -12.45
CA ARG A 26 5.30 7.97 -13.83
C ARG A 26 3.90 7.82 -14.44
N MET A 27 3.30 6.63 -14.33
CA MET A 27 1.98 6.30 -14.92
C MET A 27 0.89 6.08 -13.87
N GLY A 28 1.26 6.08 -12.58
CA GLY A 28 0.37 5.81 -11.45
C GLY A 28 -0.16 4.38 -11.33
N ARG A 29 0.42 3.39 -12.05
CA ARG A 29 -0.09 2.01 -12.06
C ARG A 29 0.66 1.09 -11.09
N GLY A 30 1.96 0.87 -11.29
CA GLY A 30 2.74 -0.08 -10.50
C GLY A 30 3.06 0.39 -9.08
N ARG A 31 4.13 1.19 -8.92
CA ARG A 31 4.60 1.66 -7.60
C ARG A 31 3.52 2.38 -6.79
N THR A 32 2.67 3.17 -7.46
CA THR A 32 1.51 3.82 -6.83
C THR A 32 0.51 2.80 -6.32
N GLY A 33 0.16 1.79 -7.13
CA GLY A 33 -0.74 0.71 -6.72
C GLY A 33 -0.18 -0.09 -5.54
N VAL A 34 1.13 -0.36 -5.52
CA VAL A 34 1.79 -1.04 -4.39
C VAL A 34 1.67 -0.22 -3.10
N MET A 35 1.99 1.07 -3.13
CA MET A 35 1.85 1.91 -1.94
C MET A 35 0.40 2.01 -1.48
N ALA A 36 -0.55 2.17 -2.41
CA ALA A 36 -1.98 2.19 -2.11
C ALA A 36 -2.46 0.87 -1.50
N ALA A 37 -2.01 -0.28 -2.00
CA ALA A 37 -2.35 -1.59 -1.43
C ALA A 37 -1.77 -1.74 -0.03
N CYS A 38 -0.50 -1.35 0.20
CA CYS A 38 0.09 -1.33 1.54
C CYS A 38 -0.66 -0.40 2.51
N TYR A 39 -1.25 0.70 2.02
CA TYR A 39 -2.13 1.55 2.83
C TYR A 39 -3.38 0.80 3.32
N LEU A 40 -4.07 0.08 2.42
CA LEU A 40 -5.25 -0.71 2.79
C LEU A 40 -4.88 -1.84 3.76
N VAL A 41 -3.75 -2.51 3.54
CA VAL A 41 -3.21 -3.52 4.46
C VAL A 41 -2.96 -2.92 5.84
N HIS A 42 -2.33 -1.74 5.92
CA HIS A 42 -1.93 -1.16 7.20
C HIS A 42 -3.10 -0.58 8.00
N PHE A 43 -3.93 0.24 7.35
CA PHE A 43 -4.96 1.03 8.03
C PHE A 43 -6.33 0.36 8.08
N LEU A 44 -6.59 -0.60 7.20
CA LEU A 44 -7.86 -1.32 7.13
C LEU A 44 -7.71 -2.82 7.40
N ASP A 45 -6.52 -3.27 7.79
CA ASP A 45 -6.17 -4.67 8.08
C ASP A 45 -6.62 -5.64 6.97
N GLN A 46 -6.60 -5.17 5.72
CA GLN A 46 -7.00 -6.01 4.59
C GLN A 46 -5.94 -7.07 4.29
N PRO A 47 -6.34 -8.32 3.98
CA PRO A 47 -5.43 -9.29 3.40
C PRO A 47 -4.78 -8.74 2.11
N PRO A 48 -3.50 -9.06 1.83
CA PRO A 48 -2.77 -8.54 0.66
C PRO A 48 -3.52 -8.71 -0.66
N GLU A 49 -4.11 -9.89 -0.87
CA GLU A 49 -4.83 -10.24 -2.09
C GLU A 49 -6.06 -9.36 -2.25
N ARG A 50 -6.80 -9.14 -1.15
CA ARG A 50 -7.99 -8.28 -1.14
C ARG A 50 -7.62 -6.81 -1.36
N ALA A 51 -6.52 -6.34 -0.75
CA ALA A 51 -6.01 -5.00 -0.96
C ALA A 51 -5.63 -4.76 -2.44
N ILE A 52 -4.93 -5.72 -3.06
CA ILE A 52 -4.54 -5.65 -4.48
C ILE A 52 -5.79 -5.64 -5.37
N ILE A 53 -6.75 -6.53 -5.14
CA ILE A 53 -8.01 -6.59 -5.90
C ILE A 53 -8.76 -5.26 -5.78
N ASN A 54 -8.91 -4.74 -4.58
CA ASN A 54 -9.61 -3.47 -4.35
C ASN A 54 -8.93 -2.31 -5.10
N ILE A 55 -7.60 -2.22 -5.06
CA ILE A 55 -6.85 -1.21 -5.81
C ILE A 55 -7.03 -1.38 -7.33
N ARG A 56 -7.04 -2.62 -7.85
CA ARG A 56 -7.29 -2.90 -9.28
C ARG A 56 -8.72 -2.55 -9.71
N LEU A 57 -9.71 -2.75 -8.84
CA LEU A 57 -11.10 -2.38 -9.09
C LEU A 57 -11.26 -0.85 -9.13
N MET A 58 -10.66 -0.14 -8.17
CA MET A 58 -10.68 1.33 -8.14
C MET A 58 -9.86 1.95 -9.28
N ARG A 59 -8.77 1.29 -9.68
CA ARG A 59 -7.88 1.73 -10.75
C ARG A 59 -7.37 0.54 -11.58
N PRO A 60 -8.03 0.22 -12.70
CA PRO A 60 -7.61 -0.87 -13.58
C PRO A 60 -6.15 -0.75 -14.01
N GLY A 61 -5.44 -1.88 -13.94
CA GLY A 61 -4.02 -1.99 -14.30
C GLY A 61 -3.04 -1.58 -13.18
N SER A 62 -3.50 -1.29 -11.96
CA SER A 62 -2.62 -1.09 -10.81
C SER A 62 -2.02 -2.40 -10.30
N VAL A 63 -0.82 -2.31 -9.69
CA VAL A 63 0.01 -3.47 -9.30
C VAL A 63 0.28 -4.36 -10.53
N GLU A 64 1.23 -3.93 -11.35
CA GLU A 64 1.43 -4.38 -12.73
C GLU A 64 2.15 -5.73 -12.85
N THR A 65 2.94 -6.11 -11.85
CA THR A 65 3.80 -7.31 -11.93
C THR A 65 3.66 -8.19 -10.69
N TYR A 66 3.97 -9.47 -10.85
CA TYR A 66 3.98 -10.42 -9.74
C TYR A 66 4.94 -10.03 -8.61
N GLU A 67 6.09 -9.43 -8.94
CA GLU A 67 7.03 -8.91 -7.92
C GLU A 67 6.45 -7.73 -7.13
N GLN A 68 5.55 -6.95 -7.72
CA GLN A 68 4.81 -5.91 -7.01
C GLN A 68 3.75 -6.50 -6.07
N GLU A 69 3.07 -7.57 -6.47
CA GLU A 69 2.14 -8.29 -5.59
C GLU A 69 2.88 -8.88 -4.38
N LYS A 70 3.99 -9.58 -4.61
CA LYS A 70 4.87 -10.11 -3.56
C LYS A 70 5.33 -9.03 -2.59
N ALA A 71 5.59 -7.81 -3.08
CA ALA A 71 6.00 -6.71 -2.22
C ALA A 71 4.90 -6.31 -1.21
N VAL A 72 3.61 -6.40 -1.59
CA VAL A 72 2.47 -6.17 -0.69
C VAL A 72 2.35 -7.30 0.33
N VAL A 73 2.46 -8.55 -0.10
CA VAL A 73 2.44 -9.74 0.79
C VAL A 73 3.57 -9.66 1.81
N ALA A 74 4.79 -9.39 1.36
CA ALA A 74 5.96 -9.26 2.24
C ALA A 74 5.82 -8.11 3.24
N TYR A 75 5.08 -7.04 2.88
CA TYR A 75 4.79 -5.95 3.80
C TYR A 75 3.78 -6.36 4.89
N HIS A 76 2.73 -7.07 4.51
CA HIS A 76 1.77 -7.65 5.46
C HIS A 76 2.45 -8.62 6.44
N ASP A 77 3.30 -9.52 5.94
CA ASP A 77 4.01 -10.48 6.78
C ASP A 77 4.97 -9.79 7.75
N TYR A 78 5.63 -8.73 7.28
CA TYR A 78 6.42 -7.85 8.14
C TYR A 78 5.58 -7.27 9.27
N LEU A 79 4.39 -6.73 8.99
CA LEU A 79 3.50 -6.21 10.02
C LEU A 79 3.13 -7.27 11.05
N ARG A 80 2.77 -8.49 10.62
CA ARG A 80 2.39 -9.59 11.53
C ARG A 80 3.53 -10.07 12.42
N ARG A 81 4.77 -10.00 11.96
CA ARG A 81 5.95 -10.33 12.77
C ARG A 81 6.27 -9.27 13.82
N THR A 82 5.84 -8.03 13.58
CA THR A 82 6.14 -6.88 14.46
C THR A 82 4.98 -6.47 15.37
N LYS A 83 3.75 -6.95 15.10
CA LYS A 83 2.62 -6.79 16.01
C LYS A 83 2.86 -7.73 17.22
N PRO A 84 2.83 -7.22 18.46
CA PRO A 84 2.96 -8.05 19.67
C PRO A 84 1.79 -9.03 19.81
#